data_AF-A0A7J8NRA4-F1
#
_entry.id   AF-A0A7J8NRA4-F1
#
_cell.length_a   1.000
_cell.length_b   1.000
_cell.length_c   1.000
_cell.angle_alpha   90.00
_cell.angle_beta   90.00
_cell.angle_gamma   90.00
#
_symmetry.space_group_name_H-M   'P 1'
#
loop_
_entity.id
_entity.type
_entity.pdbx_description
1 polymer ?
#
loop_
_entity_poly.entity_id
_entity_poly.type
_entity_poly.pdbx_seq_one_letter_code
_entity_poly.pdbx_strand_id
1 'polypeptide(L)'
;MPTATATSKKPHLSFCPFGATSITLTNFTSPPIRRPMTTSAVSIEKETVISERPYTFLRQTDGEDNGSIRSRFQSMILEMQESVCGALEALDGAGKFKEDAWTRPGGGGGISRVLQDGAVFEKAGVNISVVYGVMPPEAYRAAKASAAGQKSGPVPLFAAGISSVLHPKNPFAPTLHFNYRYFETDAPK
;
A
#
# COMPACT_ATOMS: atom_id res chain seq x y z
N MET A 1 48.23 -15.50 -47.07
CA MET A 1 48.98 -14.24 -47.33
C MET A 1 48.01 -13.10 -47.09
N PRO A 2 48.19 -12.17 -46.11
CA PRO A 2 49.33 -11.94 -45.22
C PRO A 2 49.01 -12.15 -43.72
N THR A 3 50.09 -12.18 -42.95
CA THR A 3 50.22 -12.41 -41.52
C THR A 3 50.27 -11.06 -40.79
N ALA A 4 49.60 -10.91 -39.65
CA ALA A 4 49.79 -9.76 -38.75
C ALA A 4 49.93 -10.26 -37.30
N THR A 5 51.18 -10.32 -36.87
CA THR A 5 51.67 -10.60 -35.51
C THR A 5 51.61 -9.29 -34.70
N ALA A 6 50.91 -9.28 -33.56
CA ALA A 6 50.98 -8.19 -32.59
C ALA A 6 51.34 -8.76 -31.21
N THR A 7 52.49 -8.30 -30.72
CA THR A 7 53.21 -8.76 -29.53
C THR A 7 52.63 -8.17 -28.23
N SER A 8 52.47 -9.04 -27.24
CA SER A 8 52.07 -8.70 -25.87
C SER A 8 53.18 -7.94 -25.15
N LYS A 9 52.93 -6.68 -24.75
CA LYS A 9 53.79 -5.91 -23.85
C LYS A 9 53.31 -6.08 -22.40
N LYS A 10 54.08 -6.81 -21.59
CA LYS A 10 53.90 -6.86 -20.13
C LYS A 10 54.36 -5.55 -19.49
N PRO A 11 53.62 -4.95 -18.55
CA PRO A 11 54.12 -3.82 -17.78
C PRO A 11 55.12 -4.29 -16.71
N HIS A 12 56.29 -3.64 -16.74
CA HIS A 12 57.40 -3.79 -15.80
C HIS A 12 57.06 -3.03 -14.51
N LEU A 13 56.85 -3.74 -13.38
CA LEU A 13 56.69 -3.12 -12.07
C LEU A 13 58.05 -2.62 -11.54
N SER A 14 58.18 -1.31 -11.37
CA SER A 14 59.31 -0.68 -10.69
C SER A 14 58.95 -0.45 -9.22
N PHE A 15 59.70 -1.07 -8.31
CA PHE A 15 59.63 -0.84 -6.87
C PHE A 15 60.38 0.46 -6.52
N CYS A 16 59.68 1.45 -5.97
CA CYS A 16 60.29 2.61 -5.31
C CYS A 16 60.29 2.40 -3.79
N PRO A 17 61.35 2.81 -3.06
CA PRO A 17 61.49 2.55 -1.64
C PRO A 17 60.60 3.49 -0.80
N PHE A 18 60.07 2.94 0.30
CA PHE A 18 59.26 3.63 1.30
C PHE A 18 60.05 4.77 1.98
N GLY A 19 59.65 6.02 1.74
CA GLY A 19 60.04 7.18 2.53
C GLY A 19 59.00 7.42 3.64
N ALA A 20 59.43 7.34 4.90
CA ALA A 20 58.61 7.65 6.06
C ALA A 20 58.15 9.12 6.01
N THR A 21 56.85 9.34 5.81
CA THR A 21 56.23 10.67 5.86
C THR A 21 55.22 10.68 7.00
N SER A 22 55.44 11.59 7.95
CA SER A 22 54.61 11.82 9.13
C SER A 22 53.16 12.15 8.76
N ILE A 23 52.20 11.37 9.24
CA ILE A 23 50.77 11.62 9.06
C ILE A 23 50.30 12.58 10.16
N THR A 24 50.08 13.84 9.80
CA THR A 24 49.34 14.79 10.65
C THR A 24 47.84 14.49 10.50
N LEU A 25 47.20 13.98 11.55
CA LEU A 25 45.74 13.83 11.62
C LEU A 25 45.10 15.22 11.64
N THR A 26 44.52 15.65 10.52
CA THR A 26 43.57 16.77 10.50
C THR A 26 42.17 16.21 10.75
N ASN A 27 41.54 16.63 11.84
CA ASN A 27 40.15 16.30 12.15
C ASN A 27 39.22 16.95 11.11
N PHE A 28 38.82 16.19 10.09
CA PHE A 28 37.71 16.57 9.22
C PHE A 28 36.39 16.25 9.94
N THR A 29 35.81 17.25 10.60
CA THR A 29 34.42 17.18 11.05
C THR A 29 33.53 17.59 9.87
N SER A 30 32.99 16.62 9.14
CA SER A 30 31.91 16.91 8.19
C SER A 30 30.63 17.21 8.98
N PRO A 31 29.91 18.32 8.72
CA PRO A 31 28.62 18.52 9.34
C PRO A 31 27.65 17.44 8.83
N PRO A 32 26.74 16.93 9.68
CA PRO A 32 25.74 15.97 9.22
C PRO A 32 24.84 16.67 8.20
N ILE A 33 24.87 16.22 6.94
CA ILE A 33 23.90 16.60 5.92
C ILE A 33 22.56 16.00 6.35
N ARG A 34 21.80 16.73 7.18
CA ARG A 34 20.38 16.49 7.36
C ARG A 34 19.69 16.90 6.06
N ARG A 35 19.53 15.96 5.14
CA ARG A 35 18.44 16.08 4.15
C ARG A 35 17.14 16.09 4.95
N PRO A 36 16.31 17.14 4.88
CA PRO A 36 14.96 17.02 5.37
C PRO A 36 14.31 15.93 4.51
N MET A 37 13.98 14.79 5.13
CA MET A 37 12.98 13.90 4.54
C MET A 37 11.67 14.66 4.65
N THR A 38 11.32 15.38 3.58
CA THR A 38 9.95 15.86 3.43
C THR A 38 9.11 14.61 3.22
N THR A 39 8.56 14.05 4.29
CA THR A 39 7.54 13.02 4.17
C THR A 39 6.37 13.67 3.43
N SER A 40 6.27 13.44 2.12
CA SER A 40 5.05 13.74 1.37
C SER A 40 3.99 12.77 1.86
N ALA A 41 3.39 13.09 3.01
CA ALA A 41 2.22 12.41 3.48
C ALA A 41 1.14 12.57 2.39
N VAL A 42 0.62 11.46 1.90
CA VAL A 42 -0.61 11.47 1.12
C VAL A 42 -1.67 12.04 2.05
N SER A 43 -2.10 13.26 1.80
CA SER A 43 -3.16 13.91 2.56
C SER A 43 -4.47 13.21 2.24
N ILE A 44 -4.75 12.13 2.96
CA ILE A 44 -6.04 11.46 2.95
C ILE A 44 -7.04 12.43 3.61
N GLU A 45 -8.03 12.89 2.83
CA GLU A 45 -9.06 13.82 3.30
C GLU A 45 -9.87 13.25 4.46
N LYS A 46 -10.48 14.10 5.30
CA LYS A 46 -11.27 13.66 6.46
C LYS A 46 -12.50 12.84 6.04
N GLU A 47 -12.75 11.75 6.76
CA GLU A 47 -13.92 10.88 6.57
C GLU A 47 -15.19 11.57 7.05
N THR A 48 -16.28 11.36 6.33
CA THR A 48 -17.63 11.79 6.73
C THR A 48 -18.48 10.54 6.91
N VAL A 49 -18.98 10.33 8.13
CA VAL A 49 -19.90 9.24 8.43
C VAL A 49 -21.23 9.51 7.75
N ILE A 50 -21.80 8.49 7.14
CA ILE A 50 -23.10 8.56 6.44
C ILE A 50 -24.09 7.62 7.11
N SER A 51 -25.36 8.02 7.12
CA SER A 51 -26.42 7.26 7.78
C SER A 51 -26.83 6.01 6.98
N GLU A 52 -26.70 6.06 5.66
CA GLU A 52 -27.08 4.96 4.76
C GLU A 52 -25.94 4.60 3.83
N ARG A 53 -25.73 3.29 3.64
CA ARG A 53 -24.71 2.75 2.75
C ARG A 53 -25.09 3.02 1.29
N PRO A 54 -24.20 3.63 0.48
CA PRO A 54 -24.45 3.81 -0.94
C PRO A 54 -24.33 2.48 -1.67
N TYR A 55 -24.99 2.38 -2.82
CA TYR A 55 -24.88 1.20 -3.69
C TYR A 55 -23.45 0.96 -4.20
N THR A 56 -22.69 2.05 -4.41
CA THR A 56 -21.30 2.00 -4.90
C THR A 56 -20.46 3.08 -4.23
N PHE A 57 -19.18 2.79 -3.99
CA PHE A 57 -18.18 3.79 -3.56
C PHE A 57 -17.29 4.26 -4.72
N LEU A 58 -17.53 3.76 -5.93
CA LEU A 58 -16.85 4.24 -7.13
C LEU A 58 -17.31 5.64 -7.49
N ARG A 59 -16.42 6.41 -8.11
CA ARG A 59 -16.79 7.70 -8.73
C ARG A 59 -17.75 7.46 -9.89
N GLN A 60 -18.56 8.46 -10.24
CA GLN A 60 -19.52 8.37 -11.35
C GLN A 60 -18.86 7.88 -12.66
N THR A 61 -17.66 8.40 -12.98
CA THR A 61 -16.90 8.00 -14.17
C THR A 61 -16.50 6.51 -14.19
N ASP A 62 -16.34 5.91 -13.01
CA ASP A 62 -15.96 4.49 -12.85
C ASP A 62 -17.20 3.59 -12.68
N GLY A 63 -18.34 4.16 -12.27
CA GLY A 63 -19.59 3.44 -12.01
C GLY A 63 -20.46 3.17 -13.24
N GLU A 64 -20.21 3.88 -14.35
CA GLU A 64 -20.89 3.64 -15.63
C GLU A 64 -20.33 2.42 -16.38
N ASP A 65 -19.07 2.03 -16.09
CA ASP A 65 -18.43 0.84 -16.67
C ASP A 65 -18.63 -0.39 -15.76
N ASN A 66 -19.76 -1.06 -15.94
CA ASN A 66 -20.11 -2.32 -15.25
C ASN A 66 -19.12 -3.48 -15.52
N GLY A 67 -18.18 -3.34 -16.46
CA GLY A 67 -17.19 -4.37 -16.79
C GLY A 67 -15.80 -4.15 -16.17
N SER A 68 -15.53 -2.96 -15.62
CA SER A 68 -14.20 -2.60 -15.13
C SER A 68 -13.72 -3.51 -13.99
N ILE A 69 -12.40 -3.70 -13.87
CA ILE A 69 -11.82 -4.44 -12.74
C ILE A 69 -12.15 -3.74 -11.41
N ARG A 70 -12.22 -2.39 -11.39
CA ARG A 70 -12.65 -1.61 -10.22
C ARG A 70 -14.05 -2.00 -9.76
N SER A 71 -15.01 -2.04 -10.69
CA SER A 71 -16.40 -2.43 -10.41
C SER A 71 -16.51 -3.87 -9.93
N ARG A 72 -15.90 -4.81 -10.66
CA ARG A 72 -15.90 -6.24 -10.31
C ARG A 72 -15.27 -6.50 -8.94
N PHE A 73 -14.14 -5.87 -8.65
CA PHE A 73 -13.47 -6.03 -7.37
C PHE A 73 -14.28 -5.42 -6.23
N GLN A 74 -14.91 -4.26 -6.43
CA GLN A 74 -15.80 -3.67 -5.43
C GLN A 74 -16.98 -4.60 -5.13
N SER A 75 -17.69 -5.09 -6.15
CA SER A 75 -18.82 -6.01 -5.93
C SER A 75 -18.38 -7.26 -5.16
N MET A 76 -17.25 -7.86 -5.54
CA MET A 76 -16.68 -9.02 -4.85
C MET A 76 -16.43 -8.75 -3.36
N ILE A 77 -15.82 -7.62 -2.99
CA ILE A 77 -15.55 -7.33 -1.57
C ILE A 77 -16.82 -6.99 -0.78
N LEU A 78 -17.81 -6.31 -1.39
CA LEU A 78 -19.10 -6.03 -0.74
C LEU A 78 -19.86 -7.33 -0.45
N GLU A 79 -19.93 -8.24 -1.42
CA GLU A 79 -20.54 -9.57 -1.27
C GLU A 79 -19.80 -10.42 -0.21
N MET A 80 -18.46 -10.35 -0.23
CA MET A 80 -17.64 -11.05 0.76
C MET A 80 -17.91 -10.56 2.18
N GLN A 81 -17.96 -9.25 2.43
CA GLN A 81 -18.25 -8.72 3.77
C GLN A 81 -19.64 -9.17 4.23
N GLU A 82 -20.64 -9.17 3.35
CA GLU A 82 -21.98 -9.66 3.68
C GLU A 82 -21.97 -11.14 4.06
N SER A 83 -21.35 -11.98 3.22
CA SER A 83 -21.26 -13.42 3.46
C SER A 83 -20.50 -13.74 4.75
N VAL A 84 -19.34 -13.11 4.98
CA VAL A 84 -18.51 -13.33 6.17
C VAL A 84 -19.23 -12.86 7.43
N CYS A 85 -19.79 -11.65 7.43
CA CYS A 85 -20.52 -11.14 8.59
C CYS A 85 -21.73 -12.02 8.92
N GLY A 86 -22.53 -12.41 7.91
CA GLY A 86 -23.68 -13.29 8.13
C GLY A 86 -23.29 -14.65 8.72
N ALA A 87 -22.21 -15.26 8.22
CA ALA A 87 -21.70 -16.52 8.77
C ALA A 87 -21.19 -16.38 10.21
N LEU A 88 -20.49 -15.27 10.52
CA LEU A 88 -19.99 -15.01 11.87
C LEU A 88 -21.12 -14.73 12.86
N GLU A 89 -22.17 -13.99 12.48
CA GLU A 89 -23.34 -13.78 13.33
C GLU A 89 -24.12 -15.07 13.56
N ALA A 90 -24.26 -15.92 12.54
CA ALA A 90 -24.92 -17.22 12.68
C ALA A 90 -24.15 -18.15 13.63
N LEU A 91 -22.81 -18.11 13.58
CA LEU A 91 -21.96 -18.87 14.48
C LEU A 91 -21.98 -18.31 15.91
N ASP A 92 -22.00 -16.99 16.07
CA ASP A 92 -22.03 -16.34 17.38
C ASP A 92 -23.40 -16.50 18.07
N GLY A 93 -24.49 -16.39 17.32
CA GLY A 93 -25.86 -16.61 17.80
C GLY A 93 -26.44 -15.50 18.68
N ALA A 94 -25.63 -14.59 19.22
CA ALA A 94 -26.07 -13.47 20.07
C ALA A 94 -25.57 -12.10 19.59
N GLY A 95 -24.29 -12.01 19.22
CA GLY A 95 -23.65 -10.79 18.75
C GLY A 95 -24.11 -10.40 17.34
N LYS A 96 -24.26 -9.09 17.10
CA LYS A 96 -24.55 -8.50 15.80
C LYS A 96 -23.48 -7.50 15.41
N PHE A 97 -23.18 -7.42 14.11
CA PHE A 97 -22.31 -6.39 13.59
C PHE A 97 -23.02 -5.04 13.63
N LYS A 98 -22.31 -4.04 14.14
CA LYS A 98 -22.66 -2.63 13.95
C LYS A 98 -21.96 -2.15 12.70
N GLU A 99 -22.73 -1.59 11.77
CA GLU A 99 -22.23 -1.06 10.52
C GLU A 99 -22.07 0.46 10.60
N ASP A 100 -20.86 0.93 10.31
CA ASP A 100 -20.53 2.34 10.16
C ASP A 100 -20.04 2.58 8.72
N ALA A 101 -20.89 3.20 7.91
CA ALA A 101 -20.53 3.61 6.55
C ALA A 101 -19.97 5.03 6.54
N TRP A 102 -19.00 5.29 5.65
CA TRP A 102 -18.39 6.60 5.52
C TRP A 102 -17.93 6.87 4.08
N THR A 103 -17.81 8.15 3.73
CA THR A 103 -17.34 8.63 2.42
C THR A 103 -16.28 9.72 2.57
N ARG A 104 -15.62 10.06 1.46
CA ARG A 104 -14.67 11.17 1.39
C ARG A 104 -15.03 12.13 0.24
N PRO A 105 -14.75 13.44 0.38
CA PRO A 105 -15.02 14.42 -0.68
C PRO A 105 -14.32 14.10 -2.02
N GLY A 106 -13.07 13.63 -1.98
CA GLY A 106 -12.27 13.22 -3.14
C GLY A 106 -12.72 11.91 -3.82
N GLY A 107 -13.84 11.34 -3.37
CA GLY A 107 -14.39 10.08 -3.84
C GLY A 107 -13.91 8.89 -3.02
N GLY A 108 -14.65 7.78 -3.14
CA GLY A 108 -14.44 6.60 -2.32
C GLY A 108 -15.20 6.65 -1.00
N GLY A 109 -14.82 5.77 -0.10
CA GLY A 109 -15.48 5.54 1.17
C GLY A 109 -15.14 4.17 1.72
N GLY A 110 -15.96 3.71 2.64
CA GLY A 110 -15.80 2.40 3.23
C GLY A 110 -16.92 2.05 4.17
N ILE A 111 -16.83 0.83 4.66
CA ILE A 111 -17.81 0.25 5.57
C ILE A 111 -17.03 -0.50 6.63
N SER A 112 -17.18 -0.05 7.87
CA SER A 112 -16.64 -0.75 9.02
C SER A 112 -17.76 -1.55 9.65
N ARG A 113 -17.60 -2.87 9.78
CA ARG A 113 -18.52 -3.72 10.54
C ARG A 113 -17.80 -4.26 11.74
N VAL A 114 -18.30 -3.95 12.94
CA VAL A 114 -17.72 -4.41 14.20
C VAL A 114 -18.76 -5.15 15.04
N LEU A 115 -18.45 -6.38 15.42
CA LEU A 115 -19.15 -7.15 16.44
C LEU A 115 -18.30 -7.14 17.71
N GLN A 116 -18.92 -6.80 18.83
CA GLN A 116 -18.27 -6.75 20.14
C GLN A 116 -19.11 -7.52 21.16
N ASP A 117 -18.44 -8.12 22.13
CA ASP A 117 -19.06 -8.79 23.27
C ASP A 117 -20.05 -9.92 22.88
N GLY A 118 -19.79 -10.60 21.77
CA GLY A 118 -20.58 -11.75 21.30
C GLY A 118 -20.42 -12.99 22.17
N ALA A 119 -21.18 -14.05 21.92
CA ALA A 119 -21.06 -15.29 22.67
C ALA A 119 -19.78 -16.07 22.31
N VAL A 120 -19.37 -16.03 21.03
CA VAL A 120 -18.19 -16.73 20.51
C VAL A 120 -17.03 -15.78 20.30
N PHE A 121 -17.30 -14.58 19.77
CA PHE A 121 -16.28 -13.58 19.48
C PHE A 121 -16.23 -12.50 20.56
N GLU A 122 -15.04 -12.24 21.12
CA GLU A 122 -14.82 -11.08 21.99
C GLU A 122 -14.92 -9.81 21.15
N LYS A 123 -14.25 -9.83 19.99
CA LYS A 123 -14.30 -8.76 19.00
C LYS A 123 -14.05 -9.32 17.61
N ALA A 124 -14.86 -8.91 16.66
CA ALA A 124 -14.69 -9.21 15.25
C ALA A 124 -14.88 -7.92 14.44
N GLY A 125 -13.94 -7.64 13.53
CA GLY A 125 -14.02 -6.50 12.63
C GLY A 125 -13.84 -6.96 11.19
N VAL A 126 -14.74 -6.54 10.31
CA VAL A 126 -14.66 -6.78 8.86
C VAL A 126 -14.88 -5.45 8.16
N ASN A 127 -13.83 -4.91 7.54
CA ASN A 127 -13.82 -3.55 7.01
C ASN A 127 -13.57 -3.53 5.51
N ILE A 128 -14.31 -2.69 4.80
CA ILE A 128 -14.12 -2.38 3.39
C ILE A 128 -13.63 -0.95 3.26
N SER A 129 -12.72 -0.72 2.31
CA SER A 129 -12.31 0.62 1.92
C SER A 129 -12.10 0.69 0.42
N VAL A 130 -12.62 1.75 -0.18
CA VAL A 130 -12.43 2.15 -1.58
C VAL A 130 -11.90 3.58 -1.55
N VAL A 131 -10.69 3.79 -2.03
CA VAL A 131 -9.96 5.05 -1.87
C VAL A 131 -9.41 5.50 -3.21
N TYR A 132 -9.59 6.78 -3.48
CA TYR A 132 -8.96 7.48 -4.58
C TYR A 132 -7.91 8.44 -4.02
N GLY A 133 -6.82 8.59 -4.75
CA GLY A 133 -5.76 9.52 -4.35
C GLY A 133 -4.75 9.76 -5.45
N VAL A 134 -3.68 10.45 -5.08
CA VAL A 134 -2.51 10.67 -5.93
C VAL A 134 -1.31 10.04 -5.25
N MET A 135 -0.61 9.17 -5.97
CA MET A 135 0.59 8.54 -5.47
C MET A 135 1.74 9.56 -5.45
N PRO A 136 2.46 9.71 -4.33
CA PRO A 136 3.65 10.54 -4.28
C PRO A 136 4.69 10.01 -5.27
N PRO A 137 5.46 10.89 -5.95
CA PRO A 137 6.48 10.46 -6.90
C PRO A 137 7.53 9.50 -6.30
N GLU A 138 7.77 9.57 -4.99
CA GLU A 138 8.66 8.64 -4.28
C GLU A 138 8.05 7.25 -4.10
N ALA A 139 6.78 7.15 -3.70
CA ALA A 139 6.07 5.87 -3.56
C ALA A 139 5.91 5.17 -4.91
N TYR A 140 5.65 5.93 -5.98
CA TYR A 140 5.56 5.39 -7.34
C TYR A 140 6.90 4.83 -7.84
N ARG A 141 8.00 5.52 -7.53
CA ARG A 141 9.36 5.04 -7.82
C ARG A 141 9.70 3.77 -7.04
N ALA A 142 9.26 3.65 -5.79
CA ALA A 142 9.45 2.44 -5.00
C ALA A 142 8.59 1.26 -5.49
N ALA A 143 7.40 1.52 -6.01
CA ALA A 143 6.48 0.49 -6.50
C ALA A 143 6.84 -0.08 -7.89
N LYS A 144 7.58 0.67 -8.72
CA LYS A 144 8.03 0.24 -10.05
C LYS A 144 9.50 -0.20 -10.03
N ALA A 145 9.76 -1.46 -10.40
CA ALA A 145 11.11 -2.01 -10.48
C ALA A 145 12.04 -1.37 -11.54
N SER A 146 11.53 -0.55 -12.47
CA SER A 146 12.32 0.16 -13.48
C SER A 146 11.96 1.64 -13.53
N ALA A 147 12.92 2.50 -13.15
CA ALA A 147 12.78 3.95 -13.08
C ALA A 147 13.17 4.68 -14.38
N ALA A 148 13.50 3.95 -15.46
CA ALA A 148 13.95 4.56 -16.70
C ALA A 148 12.77 5.09 -17.53
N GLY A 149 12.70 6.42 -17.73
CA GLY A 149 11.76 7.08 -18.65
C GLY A 149 10.49 7.67 -18.03
N GLN A 150 10.44 7.88 -16.71
CA GLN A 150 9.24 8.43 -16.06
C GLN A 150 9.03 9.93 -16.37
N LYS A 151 7.82 10.25 -16.83
CA LYS A 151 7.31 11.62 -16.84
C LYS A 151 7.12 12.10 -15.40
N SER A 152 7.60 13.30 -15.10
CA SER A 152 7.36 13.98 -13.82
C SER A 152 5.91 14.48 -13.77
N GLY A 153 5.07 13.88 -12.93
CA GLY A 153 3.68 14.31 -12.77
C GLY A 153 2.94 13.55 -11.67
N PRO A 154 1.79 14.06 -11.20
CA PRO A 154 0.93 13.35 -10.26
C PRO A 154 0.38 12.08 -10.91
N VAL A 155 0.52 10.95 -10.21
CA VAL A 155 0.01 9.64 -10.67
C VAL A 155 -1.29 9.33 -9.93
N PRO A 156 -2.45 9.31 -10.60
CA PRO A 156 -3.69 8.88 -9.98
C PRO A 156 -3.58 7.44 -9.46
N LEU A 157 -4.09 7.22 -8.26
CA LEU A 157 -4.12 5.93 -7.58
C LEU A 157 -5.57 5.58 -7.22
N PHE A 158 -5.94 4.36 -7.54
CA PHE A 158 -7.12 3.70 -7.03
C PHE A 158 -6.70 2.52 -6.14
N ALA A 159 -7.33 2.41 -4.99
CA ALA A 159 -7.14 1.30 -4.06
C ALA A 159 -8.48 0.85 -3.51
N ALA A 160 -8.75 -0.44 -3.57
CA ALA A 160 -9.91 -1.05 -2.93
C ALA A 160 -9.47 -2.29 -2.14
N GLY A 161 -10.19 -2.60 -1.07
CA GLY A 161 -9.87 -3.80 -0.31
C GLY A 161 -10.82 -4.10 0.83
N ILE A 162 -10.70 -5.33 1.31
CA ILE A 162 -11.34 -5.84 2.51
C ILE A 162 -10.28 -6.33 3.49
N SER A 163 -10.48 -6.04 4.77
CA SER A 163 -9.65 -6.51 5.87
C SER A 163 -10.53 -7.08 6.97
N SER A 164 -10.03 -8.08 7.68
CA SER A 164 -10.72 -8.63 8.83
C SER A 164 -9.77 -9.08 9.91
N VAL A 165 -10.17 -8.88 11.16
CA VAL A 165 -9.52 -9.42 12.35
C VAL A 165 -10.62 -10.02 13.25
N LEU A 166 -10.45 -11.27 13.64
CA LEU A 166 -11.41 -12.01 14.46
C LEU A 166 -10.72 -12.51 15.73
N HIS A 167 -11.25 -12.14 16.90
CA HIS A 167 -10.79 -12.60 18.20
C HIS A 167 -11.87 -13.43 18.90
N PRO A 168 -11.77 -14.77 18.86
CA PRO A 168 -12.64 -15.64 19.65
C PRO A 168 -12.42 -15.48 21.17
N LYS A 169 -13.47 -15.67 21.97
CA LYS A 169 -13.39 -15.72 23.44
C LYS A 169 -12.72 -17.00 23.93
N ASN A 170 -12.90 -18.10 23.21
CA ASN A 170 -12.33 -19.39 23.59
C ASN A 170 -10.81 -19.39 23.30
N PRO A 171 -9.93 -19.59 24.30
CA PRO A 171 -8.48 -19.58 24.09
C PRO A 171 -7.97 -20.71 23.17
N PHE A 172 -8.78 -21.75 22.96
CA PHE A 172 -8.47 -22.84 22.02
C PHE A 172 -8.89 -22.53 20.58
N ALA A 173 -9.64 -21.46 20.34
CA ALA A 173 -9.98 -20.99 19.01
C ALA A 173 -9.01 -19.87 18.58
N PRO A 174 -8.31 -20.01 17.43
CA PRO A 174 -7.27 -19.06 17.05
C PRO A 174 -7.82 -17.71 16.58
N THR A 175 -7.05 -16.66 16.81
CA THR A 175 -7.27 -15.37 16.14
C THR A 175 -7.01 -15.52 14.63
N LEU A 176 -7.87 -14.93 13.82
CA LEU A 176 -7.75 -14.96 12.35
C LEU A 176 -7.65 -13.54 11.79
N HIS A 177 -6.75 -13.36 10.83
CA HIS A 177 -6.66 -12.14 10.03
C HIS A 177 -6.60 -12.49 8.54
N PHE A 178 -7.38 -11.78 7.73
CA PHE A 178 -7.24 -11.83 6.28
C PHE A 178 -7.33 -10.42 5.68
N ASN A 179 -6.72 -10.27 4.52
CA ASN A 179 -6.68 -9.01 3.82
C ASN A 179 -6.55 -9.23 2.31
N TYR A 180 -7.50 -8.72 1.52
CA TYR A 180 -7.45 -8.74 0.07
C TYR A 180 -7.54 -7.31 -0.45
N ARG A 181 -6.61 -6.93 -1.32
CA ARG A 181 -6.51 -5.57 -1.86
C ARG A 181 -6.23 -5.58 -3.35
N TYR A 182 -6.79 -4.60 -4.02
CA TYR A 182 -6.57 -4.27 -5.40
C TYR A 182 -6.04 -2.84 -5.51
N PHE A 183 -5.00 -2.67 -6.31
CA PHE A 183 -4.37 -1.38 -6.57
C PHE A 183 -4.24 -1.17 -8.08
N GLU A 184 -4.52 0.05 -8.52
CA GLU A 184 -4.40 0.47 -9.90
C GLU A 184 -3.83 1.89 -9.96
N THR A 185 -2.92 2.12 -10.91
CA THR A 185 -2.39 3.45 -11.19
C THR A 185 -2.58 3.78 -12.65
N ASP A 186 -3.02 5.00 -12.94
CA ASP A 186 -3.07 5.50 -14.30
C ASP A 186 -1.67 5.90 -14.80
N ALA A 187 -1.50 6.06 -16.11
CA ALA A 187 -0.28 6.64 -16.65
C ALA A 187 -0.07 8.07 -16.09
N PRO A 188 1.17 8.47 -15.76
CA PRO A 188 1.45 9.85 -15.35
C PRO A 188 0.96 10.81 -16.44
N LYS A 189 0.15 11.80 -16.05
CA LYS A 189 -0.29 12.87 -16.96
C LYS A 189 0.85 13.85 -17.20
#